data_AF-A0A7C7E8Y5-F1
#
_entry.id   AF-A0A7C7E8Y5-F1
#
_cell.length_a   1.000
_cell.length_b   1.000
_cell.length_c   1.000
_cell.angle_alpha   90.00
_cell.angle_beta   90.00
_cell.angle_gamma   90.00
#
_symmetry.space_group_name_H-M   'P 1'
#
loop_
_entity.id
_entity.type
_entity.pdbx_description
1 polymer ?
#
loop_
_entity_poly.entity_id
_entity_poly.type
_entity_poly.pdbx_seq_one_letter_code
_entity_poly.pdbx_strand_id
1 'polypeptide(L)' 'MFIGRKYELETLNRLYNEDKFHFIVMYGRRRVGKTTLLTEFCKDKPSIFFVAEEYNDKIALESFSDKILSYFGLGGLV' A
#
# COMPACT_ATOMS: atom_id res chain seq x y z
N MET A 1 9.05 -9.59 -14.25
CA MET A 1 10.38 -8.95 -14.23
C MET A 1 10.19 -7.46 -13.95
N PHE A 2 10.64 -6.96 -12.79
CA PHE A 2 10.62 -5.54 -12.45
C PHE A 2 11.97 -4.92 -12.84
N ILE A 3 11.96 -3.87 -13.65
CA ILE A 3 13.18 -3.30 -14.26
C ILE A 3 13.39 -1.88 -13.75
N GLY A 4 14.63 -1.58 -13.33
CA GLY A 4 14.99 -0.29 -12.75
C GLY A 4 14.50 -0.16 -11.30
N ARG A 5 14.51 1.08 -10.78
CA ARG A 5 14.02 1.44 -9.44
C ARG A 5 14.65 0.66 -8.26
N LYS A 6 15.85 0.11 -8.46
CA LYS A 6 16.56 -0.68 -7.44
C LYS A 6 16.80 0.14 -6.18
N TYR A 7 17.26 1.38 -6.34
CA TYR A 7 17.51 2.30 -5.23
C TYR A 7 16.25 2.58 -4.40
N GLU A 8 15.11 2.89 -5.04
CA GLU A 8 13.87 3.16 -4.32
C GLU A 8 13.34 1.90 -3.62
N LEU A 9 13.42 0.73 -4.27
CA LEU A 9 13.00 -0.54 -3.66
C LEU A 9 13.89 -0.93 -2.47
N GLU A 10 15.21 -0.77 -2.59
CA GLU A 10 16.17 -0.98 -1.49
C GLU A 10 15.91 -0.01 -0.33
N THR A 11 15.59 1.25 -0.62
CA THR A 11 15.24 2.23 0.41
C THR A 11 13.99 1.81 1.17
N LEU A 12 12.92 1.39 0.47
CA LEU A 12 11.69 0.90 1.10
C LEU A 12 11.95 -0.35 1.96
N ASN A 13 12.73 -1.31 1.45
CA ASN A 13 13.08 -2.53 2.20
C ASN A 13 13.92 -2.23 3.43
N ARG A 14 14.88 -1.30 3.35
CA ARG A 14 15.67 -0.90 4.51
C ARG A 14 14.78 -0.30 5.60
N LEU A 15 13.91 0.65 5.24
CA LEU A 15 12.99 1.28 6.19
C LEU A 15 12.02 0.27 6.80
N TYR A 16 11.54 -0.70 6.01
CA TYR A 16 10.66 -1.77 6.51
C TYR A 16 11.33 -2.67 7.57
N ASN A 17 12.65 -2.83 7.51
CA ASN A 17 13.40 -3.66 8.44
C ASN A 17 13.86 -2.91 9.70
N GLU A 18 13.60 -1.60 9.79
CA GLU A 18 13.88 -0.81 10.99
C GLU A 18 12.74 -1.00 12.02
N ASP A 19 13.08 -1.16 13.30
CA ASP A 19 12.11 -1.31 14.39
C ASP A 19 11.51 0.04 14.82
N LYS A 20 10.87 0.74 13.87
CA LYS A 20 10.16 1.99 14.11
C LYS A 20 9.12 2.28 13.03
N PHE A 21 8.20 3.19 13.33
CA PHE A 21 7.20 3.63 12.36
C PHE A 21 7.80 4.53 11.27
N HIS A 22 7.37 4.29 10.03
CA HIS A 22 7.74 5.09 8.87
C HIS A 22 6.51 5.55 8.11
N PHE A 23 6.40 6.87 7.90
CA PHE A 23 5.43 7.46 6.99
C PHE A 23 6.13 7.90 5.71
N ILE A 24 5.78 7.29 4.57
CA ILE A 24 6.47 7.49 3.29
C ILE A 24 5.51 8.12 2.30
N VAL A 25 5.86 9.31 1.81
CA VAL A 25 5.13 9.99 0.73
C VAL A 25 5.86 9.75 -0.60
N MET A 26 5.22 9.02 -1.51
CA MET A 26 5.76 8.76 -2.84
C MET A 26 5.07 9.64 -3.90
N TYR A 27 5.82 10.56 -4.49
CA TYR A 27 5.32 11.48 -5.51
C TYR A 27 6.03 11.30 -6.86
N GLY A 28 5.47 11.88 -7.91
CA GLY A 28 6.03 11.83 -9.27
C GLY A 28 4.98 11.91 -10.36
N ARG A 29 5.39 12.07 -11.62
CA ARG A 29 4.49 12.22 -12.78
C ARG A 29 3.53 11.03 -12.93
N ARG A 30 2.39 11.23 -13.61
CA ARG A 30 1.44 10.15 -13.92
C ARG A 30 2.16 9.07 -14.74
N ARG A 31 1.89 7.79 -14.45
CA ARG A 31 2.43 6.60 -15.16
C ARG A 31 3.95 6.35 -15.05
N VAL A 32 4.65 6.93 -14.06
CA VAL A 32 6.09 6.64 -13.82
C VAL A 32 6.37 5.34 -13.06
N GLY A 33 5.35 4.51 -12.81
CA GLY A 33 5.49 3.22 -12.13
C GLY A 33 5.44 3.26 -10.59
N LYS A 34 4.88 4.30 -9.97
CA LYS A 34 4.75 4.39 -8.49
C LYS A 34 3.97 3.22 -7.89
N THR A 35 2.77 2.98 -8.41
CA THR A 35 1.92 1.85 -7.98
C THR A 35 2.62 0.52 -8.20
N THR A 36 3.34 0.36 -9.32
CA THR A 36 4.13 -0.84 -9.61
C THR A 36 5.25 -1.05 -8.58
N LEU A 37 5.97 0.01 -8.21
CA LEU A 37 7.01 -0.05 -7.18
C LEU A 37 6.45 -0.46 -5.81
N LEU A 38 5.32 0.15 -5.39
CA LEU A 38 4.66 -0.23 -4.13
C LEU A 38 4.15 -1.67 -4.17
N THR A 39 3.56 -2.10 -5.29
CA THR A 39 3.08 -3.47 -5.47
C THR A 39 4.24 -4.47 -5.40
N GLU A 40 5.38 -4.16 -6.04
CA GLU A 40 6.58 -5.00 -5.99
C GLU A 40 7.15 -5.09 -4.57
N PHE A 41 7.25 -3.96 -3.87
CA PHE A 41 7.70 -3.89 -2.48
C PHE A 41 6.84 -4.77 -1.54
N CYS A 42 5.54 -4.84 -1.78
CA CYS A 42 4.57 -5.53 -0.93
C CYS A 42 4.44 -7.05 -1.17
N LYS A 43 4.97 -7.62 -2.27
CA LYS A 43 4.67 -9.01 -2.69
C LYS A 43 4.88 -10.07 -1.60
N ASP A 44 5.94 -9.95 -0.82
CA ASP A 44 6.32 -10.92 0.20
C ASP A 44 6.15 -10.35 1.62
N LYS A 45 5.25 -9.38 1.78
CA LYS A 45 5.03 -8.68 3.05
C LYS A 45 3.56 -8.61 3.41
N PRO A 46 3.21 -8.75 4.71
CA PRO A 46 1.90 -8.38 5.21
C PRO A 46 1.57 -6.94 4.79
N SER A 47 0.57 -6.77 3.94
CA SER A 47 0.26 -5.47 3.37
C SER A 47 -1.22 -5.34 3.01
N ILE A 48 -1.75 -4.14 3.23
CA ILE A 48 -3.10 -3.75 2.80
C ILE A 48 -2.93 -2.66 1.74
N PHE A 49 -3.40 -2.93 0.52
CA PHE A 49 -3.45 -1.96 -0.55
C PHE A 49 -4.84 -1.34 -0.64
N PHE A 50 -4.94 -0.05 -0.32
CA PHE A 50 -6.19 0.71 -0.35
C PHE A 50 -6.07 1.90 -1.32
N VAL A 51 -7.07 2.05 -2.18
CA VAL A 51 -7.18 3.21 -3.09
C VAL A 51 -8.24 4.13 -2.51
N ALA A 52 -7.81 5.28 -2.01
CA ALA A 52 -8.74 6.32 -1.58
C ALA A 52 -9.36 6.97 -2.82
N GLU A 53 -10.60 6.61 -3.11
CA GLU A 53 -11.43 7.25 -4.12
C GLU A 53 -12.22 8.40 -3.50
N GLU A 54 -12.61 9.37 -4.33
CA GLU A 54 -13.38 10.52 -3.87
C GLU A 54 -14.85 10.13 -3.66
N TYR A 55 -15.16 9.73 -2.43
CA TYR A 55 -16.50 9.39 -1.96
C TYR A 55 -16.88 10.26 -0.75
N ASN A 56 -18.15 10.20 -0.35
CA ASN A 56 -18.53 10.73 0.95
C ASN A 56 -17.89 9.90 2.08
N ASP A 57 -17.77 10.52 3.25
CA ASP A 57 -17.08 9.93 4.41
C ASP A 57 -17.62 8.55 4.80
N LYS A 58 -18.93 8.33 4.66
CA LYS A 58 -19.57 7.05 4.99
C LYS A 58 -19.07 5.93 4.08
N ILE A 59 -19.12 6.14 2.77
CA ILE A 59 -18.70 5.15 1.77
C ILE A 59 -17.18 4.92 1.86
N ALA A 60 -16.39 5.97 2.11
CA ALA A 60 -14.96 5.85 2.28
C ALA A 60 -14.60 4.99 3.51
N LEU A 61 -15.30 5.19 4.62
CA LEU A 61 -15.13 4.39 5.84
C LEU A 61 -15.56 2.94 5.64
N GLU A 62 -16.70 2.70 4.99
CA GLU A 62 -17.20 1.36 4.67
C GLU A 62 -16.17 0.60 3.82
N SER A 63 -15.71 1.18 2.71
CA SER A 63 -14.75 0.50 1.81
C SER A 63 -13.39 0.26 2.45
N PHE A 64 -12.93 1.19 3.30
CA PHE A 64 -11.69 1.02 4.07
C PHE A 64 -11.83 -0.09 5.10
N SER A 65 -12.93 -0.11 5.85
CA SER A 65 -13.22 -1.12 6.86
C SER A 65 -13.31 -2.52 6.23
N ASP A 66 -14.05 -2.64 5.12
CA ASP A 66 -14.16 -3.89 4.37
C ASP A 66 -12.81 -4.41 3.92
N LYS A 67 -11.92 -3.52 3.46
CA LYS A 67 -10.58 -3.89 3.00
C LYS A 67 -9.71 -4.42 4.15
N ILE A 68 -9.79 -3.80 5.33
CA ILE A 68 -9.09 -4.24 6.53
C ILE A 68 -9.65 -5.58 7.02
N LEU A 69 -10.96 -5.69 7.20
CA LEU A 69 -11.61 -6.89 7.73
C LEU A 69 -11.36 -8.10 6.82
N SER A 70 -11.47 -7.91 5.51
CA SER A 70 -11.18 -8.97 4.53
C SER A 70 -9.73 -9.45 4.62
N TYR A 71 -8.77 -8.56 4.85
CA TYR A 71 -7.37 -8.91 5.02
C TYR A 71 -7.13 -9.83 6.24
N PHE A 72 -7.87 -9.62 7.32
CA PHE A 72 -7.80 -10.44 8.54
C PHE A 72 -8.75 -11.66 8.52
N GLY A 73 -9.46 -11.93 7.41
CA GLY A 73 -10.42 -13.03 7.32
C GLY A 73 -11.71 -12.83 8.10
N LEU A 74 -12.04 -11.57 8.42
CA LEU A 74 -13.24 -11.14 9.17
C LEU A 74 -14.35 -10.60 8.25
N GLY A 75 -14.26 -10.85 6.94
CA GLY A 75 -15.24 -10.38 5.96
C GLY A 75 -16.63 -11.00 6.20
N GLY A 76 -17.67 -10.15 6.22
CA GLY A 76 -19.07 -10.57 6.41
C GLY A 76 -19.62 -10.44 7.85
N LEU A 77 -18.88 -9.78 8.75
CA LEU A 77 -19.34 -9.47 10.12
C LEU A 77 -20.03 -8.11 10.26
N VAL A 78 -20.22 -7.37 9.15
CA VAL A 78 -20.88 -6.06 9.09
C VAL A 78 -21.88 -6.05 7.94
#